data_AF-A0A7S3NWX4-F1
#
_entry.id   AF-A0A7S3NWX4-F1
#
_cell.length_a   1.000
_cell.length_b   1.000
_cell.length_c   1.000
_cell.angle_alpha   90.00
_cell.angle_beta   90.00
_cell.angle_gamma   90.00
#
_symmetry.space_group_name_H-M   'P 1'
#
loop_
_entity.id
_entity.type
_entity.pdbx_description
1 polymer ?
#
loop_
_entity_poly.entity_id
_entity_poly.type
_entity_poly.pdbx_seq_one_letter_code
_entity_poly.pdbx_strand_id
1 'polypeptide(L)'
;MMEYVFPLVHECSASFKKEDYVSALYYFIRLAVPNTYSWLIMFYSHFHTYFNAFADLTGFSDRCFYLDWWNSTSLSQYWRKWNLPVHNWLTRHIYLPSMRRGHSKALSMFLVFLFSAVLHEFIIC
;
A
#
# COMPACT_ATOMS: atom_id res chain seq x y z
N MET A 1 -2.35 11.44 18.01
CA MET A 1 -1.42 11.01 16.93
C MET A 1 -0.84 12.22 16.20
N MET A 2 -1.65 13.14 15.67
CA MET A 2 -1.18 14.37 15.01
C MET A 2 -0.22 15.21 15.90
N GLU A 3 -0.58 15.41 17.16
CA GLU A 3 0.23 16.16 18.13
C GLU A 3 1.63 15.55 18.37
N TYR A 4 1.76 14.23 18.23
CA TYR A 4 3.03 13.51 18.39
C TYR A 4 3.84 13.47 17.08
N VAL A 5 3.17 13.30 15.94
CA VAL A 5 3.81 13.14 14.62
C VAL A 5 4.32 14.47 14.07
N PHE A 6 3.56 15.55 14.20
CA PHE A 6 3.90 16.86 13.63
C PHE A 6 5.29 17.38 14.06
N PRO A 7 5.65 17.42 15.36
CA PRO A 7 6.98 17.87 15.77
C PRO A 7 8.08 16.93 15.26
N LEU A 8 7.84 15.61 15.23
CA LEU A 8 8.82 14.64 14.72
C LEU A 8 9.10 14.80 13.23
N VAL A 9 8.07 15.09 12.43
CA VAL A 9 8.24 15.36 10.99
C VAL A 9 9.03 16.65 10.78
N HIS A 10 8.74 17.70 11.56
CA HIS A 10 9.46 18.97 11.47
C HIS A 10 10.94 18.80 11.82
N GLU A 11 11.25 18.12 12.92
CA GLU A 11 12.63 17.82 13.33
C GLU A 11 13.37 16.92 12.31
N CYS A 12 12.70 15.89 11.80
CA CYS A 12 13.24 15.03 10.74
C CYS A 12 13.62 15.85 9.49
N SER A 13 12.70 16.71 9.02
CA SER A 13 12.93 17.58 7.86
C SER A 13 14.05 18.58 8.11
N ALA A 14 14.13 19.15 9.31
CA ALA A 14 15.19 20.06 9.71
C ALA A 14 16.56 19.36 9.74
N SER A 15 16.64 18.13 10.26
CA SER A 15 17.87 17.32 10.24
C SER A 15 18.33 17.00 8.82
N PHE A 16 17.41 16.68 7.90
CA PHE A 16 17.74 16.49 6.48
C PHE A 16 18.31 17.76 5.84
N LYS A 17 17.71 18.93 6.11
CA LYS A 17 18.22 20.23 5.60
C LYS A 17 19.60 20.60 6.16
N LYS A 18 19.91 20.14 7.36
CA LYS A 18 21.21 20.36 8.03
C LYS A 18 22.26 19.30 7.67
N GLU A 19 21.94 18.35 6.78
CA GLU A 19 22.79 17.22 6.42
C GLU A 19 23.22 16.35 7.62
N ASP A 20 22.46 16.40 8.73
CA ASP A 20 22.67 15.55 9.90
C ASP A 20 21.89 14.24 9.74
N TYR A 21 22.51 13.31 9.01
CA TYR A 21 21.91 12.01 8.70
C TYR A 21 21.66 11.13 9.94
N VAL A 22 22.44 11.30 11.02
CA VAL A 22 22.27 10.51 12.24
C VAL A 22 20.97 10.90 12.95
N SER A 23 20.75 12.20 13.13
CA SER A 23 19.49 12.71 13.71
C SER A 23 18.31 12.46 12.78
N ALA A 24 18.48 12.60 11.46
CA ALA A 24 17.43 12.29 10.49
C ALA A 24 16.98 10.81 10.59
N LEU A 25 17.93 9.87 10.68
CA LEU A 25 17.61 8.45 10.87
C LEU A 25 16.89 8.20 12.20
N TYR A 26 17.32 8.84 13.28
CA TYR A 26 16.67 8.74 14.59
C TYR A 26 15.19 9.17 14.54
N TYR A 27 14.90 10.34 13.96
CA TYR A 27 13.52 10.81 13.82
C TYR A 27 12.72 9.95 12.84
N PHE A 28 13.33 9.47 11.75
CA PHE A 28 12.69 8.57 10.80
C PHE A 28 12.23 7.25 11.46
N ILE A 29 13.09 6.63 12.27
CA ILE A 29 12.73 5.42 13.02
C ILE A 29 11.59 5.71 14.01
N ARG A 30 11.59 6.87 14.66
CA ARG A 30 10.50 7.27 15.57
C ARG A 30 9.18 7.51 14.85
N LEU A 31 9.23 7.94 13.58
CA LEU A 31 8.05 8.10 12.72
C LEU A 31 7.51 6.76 12.20
N ALA A 32 8.34 5.71 12.13
CA ALA A 32 7.91 4.40 11.65
C ALA A 32 6.74 3.82 12.47
N VAL A 33 6.80 3.93 13.80
CA VAL A 33 5.75 3.41 14.70
C VAL A 33 4.38 4.05 14.44
N PRO A 34 4.19 5.38 14.58
CA PRO A 34 2.90 6.01 14.32
C PRO A 34 2.45 5.84 12.86
N ASN A 35 3.39 5.78 11.91
CA ASN A 35 3.08 5.50 10.51
C ASN A 35 2.47 4.09 10.35
N THR A 36 3.08 3.05 10.93
CA THR A 36 2.56 1.69 10.88
C THR A 36 1.17 1.60 11.51
N TYR A 37 0.95 2.23 12.67
CA TYR A 37 -0.38 2.27 13.28
C TYR A 37 -1.41 2.98 12.41
N SER A 38 -1.05 4.13 11.82
CA SER A 38 -1.92 4.86 10.89
C SER A 38 -2.31 3.98 9.70
N TRP A 39 -1.34 3.27 9.14
CA TRP A 39 -1.56 2.37 8.01
C TRP A 39 -2.47 1.19 8.37
N LEU A 40 -2.33 0.58 9.55
CA LEU A 40 -3.22 -0.48 10.03
C LEU A 40 -4.66 0.02 10.26
N ILE A 41 -4.83 1.21 10.84
CA ILE A 41 -6.14 1.82 11.07
C ILE A 41 -6.81 2.15 9.73
N MET A 42 -6.07 2.75 8.79
CA MET A 42 -6.55 3.00 7.43
C MET A 42 -6.98 1.70 6.75
N PHE A 43 -6.16 0.65 6.85
CA PHE A 43 -6.50 -0.66 6.30
C PHE A 43 -7.81 -1.20 6.87
N TYR A 44 -7.96 -1.22 8.20
CA TYR A 44 -9.16 -1.74 8.86
C TYR A 44 -10.41 -0.89 8.55
N SER A 45 -10.30 0.42 8.65
CA SER A 45 -11.43 1.32 8.37
C SER A 45 -11.89 1.21 6.91
N HIS A 46 -10.97 1.10 5.95
CA HIS A 46 -11.31 1.03 4.54
C HIS A 46 -11.72 -0.38 4.07
N PHE A 47 -10.86 -1.38 4.24
CA PHE A 47 -11.10 -2.71 3.69
C PHE A 47 -12.08 -3.53 4.53
N HIS A 48 -12.04 -3.39 5.86
CA HIS A 48 -12.92 -4.14 6.73
C HIS A 48 -14.24 -3.41 6.94
N THR A 49 -14.22 -2.13 7.33
CA THR A 49 -15.47 -1.43 7.69
C THR A 49 -16.20 -0.89 6.46
N TYR A 50 -15.54 -0.03 5.68
CA TYR A 50 -16.17 0.66 4.56
C TYR A 50 -16.63 -0.29 3.44
N PHE A 51 -15.78 -1.21 2.98
CA PHE A 51 -16.20 -2.14 1.91
C PHE A 51 -17.26 -3.14 2.34
N ASN A 52 -17.27 -3.61 3.60
CA ASN A 52 -18.38 -4.46 4.07
C ASN A 52 -19.68 -3.66 4.18
N ALA A 53 -19.65 -2.44 4.71
CA ALA A 53 -20.83 -1.58 4.75
C ALA A 53 -21.34 -1.27 3.34
N PHE A 54 -20.44 -0.97 2.40
CA PHE A 54 -20.79 -0.76 0.99
C PHE A 54 -21.38 -2.02 0.34
N ALA A 55 -20.85 -3.21 0.65
CA ALA A 55 -21.39 -4.46 0.17
C ALA A 55 -22.80 -4.73 0.71
N ASP A 56 -23.06 -4.45 1.99
CA ASP A 56 -24.40 -4.55 2.59
C ASP A 56 -25.39 -3.58 1.93
N LEU A 57 -24.97 -2.34 1.69
CA LEU A 57 -25.81 -1.33 1.02
C LEU A 57 -26.15 -1.69 -0.43
N THR A 58 -25.25 -2.36 -1.12
CA THR A 58 -25.42 -2.75 -2.54
C THR A 58 -25.98 -4.17 -2.72
N GLY A 59 -26.17 -4.92 -1.63
CA GLY A 59 -26.53 -6.34 -1.69
C GLY A 59 -25.44 -7.22 -2.31
N PHE A 60 -24.19 -6.77 -2.30
CA PHE A 60 -23.07 -7.50 -2.90
C PHE A 60 -22.63 -8.66 -2.00
N SER A 61 -22.71 -9.88 -2.54
CA SER A 61 -22.47 -11.11 -1.77
C SER A 61 -20.98 -11.45 -1.59
N ASP A 62 -20.09 -10.98 -2.47
CA ASP A 62 -18.66 -11.30 -2.38
C ASP A 62 -17.95 -10.29 -1.48
N ARG A 63 -17.56 -10.74 -0.28
CA ARG A 63 -16.93 -9.91 0.76
C ARG A 63 -15.43 -10.15 0.87
N CYS A 64 -14.84 -10.89 -0.08
CA CYS A 64 -13.43 -11.25 -0.02
C CYS A 64 -12.54 -10.11 -0.54
N PHE A 65 -12.37 -9.05 0.27
CA PHE A 65 -11.56 -7.89 -0.09
C PHE A 65 -10.06 -8.07 0.23
N TYR A 66 -9.72 -8.93 1.18
CA TYR A 66 -8.34 -9.22 1.60
C TYR A 66 -8.23 -10.63 2.21
N LEU A 67 -7.00 -11.16 2.26
CA LEU A 67 -6.67 -12.42 2.93
C LEU A 67 -5.77 -12.16 4.15
N ASP A 68 -5.29 -13.24 4.79
CA ASP A 68 -4.33 -13.26 5.90
C ASP A 68 -2.93 -12.73 5.50
N TRP A 69 -2.87 -11.46 5.06
CA TRP A 69 -1.65 -10.82 4.56
C TRP A 69 -0.61 -10.63 5.67
N TRP A 70 -1.02 -10.53 6.93
CA TRP A 70 -0.14 -10.43 8.09
C TRP A 70 0.68 -11.71 8.33
N ASN A 71 0.20 -12.87 7.85
CA ASN A 71 0.91 -14.15 7.91
C ASN A 71 1.79 -14.40 6.67
N SER A 72 2.01 -13.39 5.83
CA SER A 72 2.79 -13.56 4.60
C SER A 72 4.27 -13.73 4.91
N THR A 73 4.89 -14.80 4.39
CA THR A 73 6.33 -15.10 4.57
C THR A 73 7.21 -14.45 3.51
N SER A 74 6.60 -13.91 2.45
CA SER A 74 7.30 -13.21 1.36
C SER A 74 6.55 -11.98 0.92
N LEU A 75 7.29 -10.97 0.45
CA LEU A 75 6.72 -9.73 -0.08
C LEU A 75 5.77 -10.00 -1.27
N SER A 76 6.10 -10.97 -2.10
CA SER A 76 5.24 -11.41 -3.21
C SER A 76 3.89 -11.93 -2.71
N GLN A 77 3.86 -12.67 -1.60
CA GLN A 77 2.61 -13.15 -1.00
C GLN A 77 1.81 -12.00 -0.37
N TYR A 78 2.49 -11.08 0.32
CA TYR A 78 1.87 -9.88 0.88
C TYR A 78 1.12 -9.08 -0.19
N TRP A 79 1.78 -8.77 -1.32
CA TRP A 79 1.17 -8.00 -2.42
C TRP A 79 -0.07 -8.67 -3.04
N ARG A 80 -0.19 -10.00 -2.97
CA ARG A 80 -1.37 -10.73 -3.46
C ARG A 80 -2.52 -10.80 -2.46
N LYS A 81 -2.21 -10.70 -1.16
CA LYS A 81 -3.19 -10.93 -0.08
C LYS A 81 -3.79 -9.64 0.48
N TRP A 82 -3.04 -8.54 0.48
CA TRP A 82 -3.46 -7.32 1.19
C TRP A 82 -4.69 -6.64 0.55
N ASN A 83 -4.74 -6.56 -0.79
CA ASN A 83 -5.80 -5.88 -1.53
C ASN A 83 -6.20 -6.72 -2.75
N LEU A 84 -7.15 -7.63 -2.54
CA LEU A 84 -7.63 -8.54 -3.57
C LEU A 84 -8.27 -7.81 -4.76
N PRO A 85 -9.13 -6.78 -4.57
CA PRO A 85 -9.73 -6.06 -5.70
C PRO A 85 -8.69 -5.52 -6.67
N VAL A 86 -7.68 -4.80 -6.17
CA VAL A 86 -6.61 -4.24 -7.02
C VAL A 86 -5.73 -5.33 -7.60
N HIS A 87 -5.36 -6.35 -6.80
CA HIS A 87 -4.55 -7.46 -7.29
C HIS A 87 -5.23 -8.21 -8.45
N ASN A 88 -6.51 -8.53 -8.30
CA ASN A 88 -7.31 -9.21 -9.30
C ASN A 88 -7.50 -8.34 -10.54
N TRP A 89 -7.73 -7.04 -10.36
CA TRP A 89 -7.87 -6.09 -11.47
C TRP A 89 -6.58 -5.99 -12.29
N LEU A 90 -5.42 -5.79 -11.64
CA LEU A 90 -4.11 -5.72 -12.30
C LEU A 90 -3.78 -7.04 -13.00
N THR A 91 -4.07 -8.16 -12.36
CA THR A 91 -3.82 -9.49 -12.92
C THR A 91 -4.66 -9.71 -14.18
N ARG A 92 -5.95 -9.38 -14.14
CA ARG A 92 -6.89 -9.58 -15.26
C ARG A 92 -6.65 -8.62 -16.43
N HIS A 93 -6.34 -7.35 -16.17
CA HIS A 93 -6.31 -6.31 -17.20
C HIS A 93 -4.91 -5.99 -17.72
N ILE A 94 -3.86 -6.26 -16.95
CA ILE A 94 -2.48 -5.93 -17.33
C ILE A 94 -1.65 -7.20 -17.49
N TYR A 95 -1.53 -7.99 -16.41
CA TYR A 95 -0.62 -9.14 -16.40
C TYR A 95 -1.03 -10.22 -17.40
N LEU A 96 -2.26 -10.75 -17.32
CA LEU A 96 -2.72 -11.83 -18.20
C LEU A 96 -2.76 -11.43 -19.68
N PRO A 97 -3.24 -10.23 -20.06
CA PRO A 97 -3.18 -9.79 -21.46
C PRO A 97 -1.74 -9.63 -21.98
N SER A 98 -0.82 -9.10 -21.16
CA SER A 98 0.60 -9.00 -21.51
C SER A 98 1.21 -10.39 -21.75
N MET A 99 0.95 -11.34 -20.83
CA MET A 99 1.41 -12.73 -20.97
C MET A 99 0.81 -13.42 -22.21
N ARG A 100 -0.49 -13.20 -22.50
CA ARG A 100 -1.16 -13.76 -23.69
C ARG A 100 -0.63 -13.22 -25.01
N ARG A 101 -0.06 -12.01 -25.02
CA ARG A 101 0.63 -11.41 -26.19
C ARG A 101 2.06 -11.96 -26.39
N GLY A 102 2.51 -12.89 -25.56
CA GLY A 102 3.83 -13.51 -25.67
C GLY A 102 4.95 -12.74 -24.96
N HIS A 103 4.63 -11.74 -24.15
CA HIS A 103 5.64 -11.04 -23.34
C HIS A 103 6.23 -11.95 -22.27
N SER A 104 7.49 -11.69 -21.90
CA SER A 104 8.14 -12.41 -20.79
C SER A 104 7.46 -12.10 -19.45
N LYS A 105 7.60 -13.03 -18.50
CA LYS A 105 7.10 -12.84 -17.12
C LYS A 105 7.68 -11.59 -16.47
N ALA A 106 8.96 -11.32 -16.69
CA ALA A 106 9.66 -10.15 -16.16
C ALA A 106 9.05 -8.85 -16.72
N LEU A 107 8.85 -8.76 -18.04
CA LEU A 107 8.24 -7.59 -18.67
C LEU A 107 6.80 -7.37 -18.19
N SER A 108 6.02 -8.45 -18.08
CA SER A 108 4.64 -8.37 -17.61
C SER A 108 4.54 -7.91 -16.15
N MET A 109 5.45 -8.36 -15.28
CA MET A 109 5.54 -7.85 -13.90
C MET A 109 5.97 -6.38 -13.87
N PHE A 110 6.96 -6.00 -14.68
CA PHE A 110 7.42 -4.61 -14.78
C PHE A 110 6.27 -3.67 -15.17
N LEU A 111 5.46 -4.03 -16.17
CA LEU A 111 4.31 -3.22 -16.59
C LEU A 111 3.26 -3.06 -15.48
N VAL A 112 3.00 -4.11 -14.69
CA VAL A 112 2.10 -4.03 -13.53
C VAL A 112 2.64 -3.07 -12.47
N PHE A 113 3.94 -3.16 -12.15
CA PHE A 113 4.56 -2.26 -11.18
C PHE A 113 4.63 -0.83 -11.68
N LEU A 114 4.93 -0.61 -12.96
CA LEU A 114 4.96 0.73 -13.56
C LEU A 114 3.58 1.38 -13.51
N PHE A 115 2.53 0.65 -13.92
CA PHE A 115 1.16 1.16 -13.85
C PHE A 115 0.74 1.47 -12.42
N SER A 116 1.08 0.58 -11.47
CA SER A 116 0.84 0.83 -10.05
C SER A 116 1.57 2.10 -9.57
N ALA A 117 2.84 2.27 -9.93
CA ALA A 117 3.64 3.43 -9.50
C ALA A 117 3.03 4.76 -9.98
N VAL A 118 2.64 4.83 -11.25
CA VAL A 118 1.99 6.03 -11.84
C VAL A 118 0.69 6.37 -11.10
N LEU A 119 -0.13 5.37 -10.75
CA LEU A 119 -1.35 5.62 -9.99
C LEU A 119 -1.07 6.08 -8.54
N HIS A 120 -0.04 5.54 -7.90
CA HIS A 120 0.33 5.99 -6.54
C HIS A 120 0.83 7.43 -6.58
N GLU A 121 1.63 7.80 -7.57
CA GLU A 121 2.08 9.19 -7.77
C GLU A 121 0.87 10.11 -8.02
N PHE A 122 -0.06 9.73 -8.89
CA PHE A 122 -1.26 10.52 -9.18
C PHE A 122 -2.18 10.74 -7.97
N ILE A 123 -2.26 9.78 -7.04
CA ILE A 123 -3.11 9.91 -5.85
C ILE A 123 -2.43 10.73 -4.74
N ILE A 124 -1.10 10.69 -4.68
CA ILE A 124 -0.30 11.34 -3.63
C ILE A 124 0.04 12.80 -4.00
N CYS A 125 0.24 13.08 -5.29
CA CYS A 125 0.49 14.42 -5.82
C CYS A 125 -0.76 15.30 -5.80
#